data_AF-A0A5B8YTX5-F1
#
_entry.id   AF-A0A5B8YTX5-F1
#
_cell.length_a   1.000
_cell.length_b   1.000
_cell.length_c   1.000
_cell.angle_alpha   90.00
_cell.angle_beta   90.00
_cell.angle_gamma   90.00
#
_symmetry.space_group_name_H-M   'P 1'
#
loop_
_entity.id
_entity.type
_entity.pdbx_description
1 polymer ?
#
loop_
_entity_poly.entity_id
_entity_poly.type
_entity_poly.pdbx_seq_one_letter_code
_entity_poly.pdbx_strand_id
1 'polypeptide(L)' 'MPVIINIIFTTIAILVSVAFFTLLERKLLSYIQIRKGPNKTSIMGILQP' A
#
# COMPACT_ATOMS: atom_id res chain seq x y z
N MET A 1 -22.94 -5.25 19.52
CA MET A 1 -21.64 -5.97 19.57
C MET A 1 -21.10 -6.48 18.24
N PRO A 2 -21.89 -6.96 17.25
CA PRO A 2 -21.32 -7.36 15.94
C PRO A 2 -20.92 -6.15 15.06
N VAL A 3 -21.60 -5.01 15.22
CA VAL A 3 -21.31 -3.78 14.44
C VAL A 3 -19.90 -3.25 14.72
N ILE A 4 -19.47 -3.24 15.99
CA ILE A 4 -18.14 -2.78 16.38
C ILE A 4 -17.05 -3.66 15.76
N ILE A 5 -17.26 -4.99 15.77
CA ILE A 5 -16.35 -5.95 15.15
C ILE A 5 -16.27 -5.70 13.63
N ASN A 6 -17.40 -5.52 12.96
CA ASN A 6 -17.42 -5.20 11.52
C ASN A 6 -16.74 -3.86 11.20
N ILE A 7 -16.91 -2.83 12.03
CA ILE A 7 -16.21 -1.55 11.86
C ILE A 7 -14.70 -1.73 12.00
N ILE A 8 -14.23 -2.51 12.98
CA ILE A 8 -12.80 -2.78 13.16
C ILE A 8 -12.23 -3.54 11.96
N PHE A 9 -12.93 -4.57 11.47
CA PHE A 9 -12.47 -5.32 10.29
C PHE A 9 -12.44 -4.45 9.02
N THR A 10 -13.48 -3.66 8.78
CA THR A 10 -13.56 -2.78 7.61
C THR A 10 -12.49 -1.69 7.63
N THR A 11 -12.23 -1.08 8.79
CA THR A 11 -11.18 -0.06 8.93
C THR A 11 -9.78 -0.63 8.69
N ILE A 12 -9.47 -1.83 9.19
CA ILE A 12 -8.20 -2.51 8.92
C ILE A 12 -8.05 -2.80 7.41
N ALA A 13 -9.10 -3.31 6.77
CA ALA A 13 -9.07 -3.61 5.34
C ALA A 13 -8.83 -2.36 4.48
N ILE A 14 -9.45 -1.22 4.85
CA ILE A 14 -9.26 0.06 4.17
C ILE A 14 -7.82 0.54 4.33
N LEU A 15 -7.24 0.48 5.53
CA LEU A 15 -5.85 0.91 5.77
C LEU A 15 -4.85 0.10 4.94
N VAL A 16 -5.04 -1.23 4.86
CA VAL A 16 -4.19 -2.09 4.03
C VAL A 16 -4.35 -1.76 2.55
N SER A 17 -5.58 -1.53 2.08
CA SER A 17 -5.83 -1.14 0.68
C SER A 17 -5.16 0.18 0.32
N VAL A 18 -5.21 1.18 1.21
CA VAL A 18 -4.60 2.50 0.97
C VAL A 18 -3.08 2.39 0.95
N ALA A 19 -2.48 1.60 1.84
CA ALA A 19 -1.04 1.31 1.85
C ALA A 19 -0.57 0.80 0.47
N PHE A 20 -1.16 -0.30 -0.01
CA PHE A 20 -0.82 -0.87 -1.32
C PHE A 20 -1.10 0.07 -2.50
N PHE A 21 -2.17 0.87 -2.42
CA PHE A 21 -2.47 1.86 -3.46
C PHE A 21 -1.34 2.89 -3.60
N THR A 22 -0.80 3.39 -2.48
CA THR A 22 0.32 4.36 -2.51
C THR A 22 1.63 3.74 -3.01
N LEU A 23 1.88 2.46 -2.74
CA LEU A 23 3.02 1.72 -3.31
C LEU A 23 2.87 1.64 -4.84
N LEU A 24 1.68 1.26 -5.33
CA LEU A 24 1.39 1.17 -6.76
C LEU A 24 1.63 2.51 -7.47
N GLU A 25 1.11 3.60 -6.91
CA GLU A 25 1.27 4.95 -7.48
C GLU A 25 2.75 5.33 -7.64
N ARG A 26 3.58 5.06 -6.62
CA ARG A 26 5.03 5.29 -6.67
C ARG A 26 5.74 4.41 -7.71
N LYS A 27 5.28 3.18 -7.89
CA LYS A 27 5.81 2.25 -8.90
C LYS A 27 5.43 2.70 -10.31
N LEU A 28 4.19 3.14 -10.51
CA LEU A 28 3.67 3.65 -11.78
C LEU A 28 4.38 4.94 -12.20
N LEU A 29 4.55 5.90 -11.28
CA LEU A 29 5.31 7.12 -11.55
C LEU A 29 6.78 6.82 -11.89
N SER A 30 7.36 5.82 -11.23
CA SER A 30 8.70 5.31 -11.54
C SER A 30 8.78 4.72 -12.95
N TYR A 31 7.80 3.91 -13.36
CA TYR A 31 7.74 3.34 -14.71
C TYR A 31 7.65 4.44 -15.78
N ILE A 32 6.83 5.48 -15.55
CA ILE A 32 6.70 6.62 -16.46
C ILE A 32 8.01 7.39 -16.60
N GLN A 33 8.74 7.58 -15.50
CA GLN A 33 9.94 8.43 -15.45
C GLN A 33 11.25 7.68 -15.77
N ILE A 34 11.20 6.41 -16.21
CA ILE A 34 12.38 5.56 -16.51
C ILE A 34 13.41 5.60 -15.35
N ARG A 35 12.93 5.67 -14.10
CA ARG A 35 13.76 5.56 -12.90
C ARG A 35 13.25 4.42 -12.07
N LYS A 36 14.13 3.67 -11.40
CA LYS A 36 13.69 2.64 -10.46
C LYS A 36 13.04 3.33 -9.27
N GLY A 37 11.76 3.00 -9.05
CA GLY A 37 10.96 3.42 -7.90
C GLY A 37 11.49 2.78 -6.62
N PRO A 38 10.74 2.86 -5.51
CA PRO A 38 11.24 2.40 -4.22
C PRO A 38 11.69 0.94 -4.30
N ASN A 39 13.01 0.73 -4.33
CA ASN A 39 13.65 -0.56 -4.55
C ASN A 39 14.53 -0.97 -3.34
N LYS A 40 14.50 -0.21 -2.24
CA LYS A 40 15.51 -0.30 -1.16
C LYS A 40 14.98 -0.71 0.23
N THR A 41 13.67 -0.70 0.44
CA THR A 41 13.04 -0.84 1.77
C THR A 41 12.55 -2.26 2.11
N SER A 42 12.48 -3.18 1.14
CA SER A 42 12.46 -4.65 1.29
C SER A 42 12.61 -5.36 -0.06
N ILE A 43 12.43 -6.69 -0.13
CA ILE A 43 12.31 -7.45 -1.39
C ILE A 43 11.25 -6.76 -2.27
N MET A 44 11.68 -6.08 -3.34
CA MET A 44 10.82 -5.37 -4.29
C MET A 44 10.03 -4.15 -3.73
N GLY A 45 10.39 -3.61 -2.56
CA GLY A 45 9.73 -2.43 -1.97
C GLY A 45 8.39 -2.70 -1.28
N ILE A 46 8.06 -3.98 -0.99
CA ILE A 46 6.79 -4.41 -0.39
C ILE A 46 6.55 -3.84 1.03
N LEU A 47 7.62 -3.54 1.79
CA LEU A 47 7.50 -2.93 3.13
C LEU A 47 7.26 -1.42 3.09
N GLN A 48 7.20 -0.83 1.90
CA GLN A 48 7.00 0.59 1.76
C GLN A 48 5.57 0.88 1.35
N PRO A 49 5.00 1.85 2.07
CA PRO A 49 3.98 1.67 3.11
C PRO A 49 2.95 0.55 2.87
#